data_AF-A0A9E1K5U1-F1
#
_entry.id   AF-A0A9E1K5U1-F1
#
_cell.length_a   1.000
_cell.length_b   1.000
_cell.length_c   1.000
_cell.angle_alpha   90.00
_cell.angle_beta   90.00
_cell.angle_gamma   90.00
#
_symmetry.space_group_name_H-M   'P 1'
#
loop_
_entity.id
_entity.type
_entity.pdbx_description
1 polymer ?
#
loop_
_entity_poly.entity_id
_entity_poly.type
_entity_poly.pdbx_seq_one_letter_code
_entity_poly.pdbx_strand_id
1 'polypeptide(L)'
;MLTQAQNQIIYLMFLNGILFLGLNFIAYSIVFPGPKGSKRIGYLFVSSGLLAYLAQLMYQGLIALEYPSDTISSLLLSGFVVPVFFISLAYYRVKRNR
;
A
#
# COMPACT_ATOMS: atom_id res chain seq x y z
N MET A 1 -2.80 -29.90 5.07
CA MET A 1 -1.99 -29.11 4.12
C MET A 1 -2.92 -28.06 3.53
N LEU A 2 -2.54 -26.78 3.48
CA LEU A 2 -3.39 -25.74 2.89
C LEU A 2 -3.51 -26.00 1.38
N THR A 3 -4.70 -25.74 0.81
CA THR A 3 -4.90 -25.78 -0.64
C THR A 3 -4.12 -24.65 -1.32
N GLN A 4 -3.81 -24.81 -2.60
CA GLN A 4 -3.09 -23.80 -3.37
C GLN A 4 -3.80 -22.43 -3.34
N ALA A 5 -5.14 -22.44 -3.43
CA ALA A 5 -5.96 -21.24 -3.30
C ALA A 5 -5.85 -20.59 -1.91
N GLN A 6 -5.84 -21.37 -0.83
CA GLN A 6 -5.65 -20.84 0.52
C GLN A 6 -4.27 -20.18 0.70
N ASN A 7 -3.22 -20.76 0.13
CA ASN A 7 -1.88 -20.16 0.17
C ASN A 7 -1.83 -18.83 -0.61
N GLN A 8 -2.49 -18.75 -1.77
CA GLN A 8 -2.59 -17.51 -2.54
C GLN A 8 -3.36 -16.41 -1.78
N ILE A 9 -4.45 -16.77 -1.10
CA ILE A 9 -5.21 -15.82 -0.27
C ILE A 9 -4.35 -15.30 0.89
N ILE A 10 -3.64 -16.17 1.59
CA ILE A 10 -2.72 -15.79 2.68
C ILE A 10 -1.62 -14.86 2.15
N TYR A 11 -1.07 -15.16 0.96
CA TYR A 11 -0.08 -14.32 0.31
C TYR A 11 -0.64 -12.93 -0.03
N LEU A 12 -1.85 -12.85 -0.58
CA LEU A 12 -2.53 -11.58 -0.85
C LEU A 12 -2.84 -10.78 0.42
N MET A 13 -3.24 -11.44 1.51
CA MET A 13 -3.45 -10.80 2.81
C MET A 13 -2.15 -10.20 3.35
N PHE A 14 -1.05 -10.93 3.22
CA PHE A 14 0.27 -10.46 3.63
C PHE A 14 0.73 -9.25 2.79
N LEU A 15 0.59 -9.31 1.46
CA LEU A 15 0.91 -8.20 0.57
C LEU A 15 0.07 -6.94 0.88
N ASN A 16 -1.23 -7.09 1.16
CA ASN A 16 -2.09 -6.00 1.62
C ASN A 16 -1.54 -5.33 2.89
N GLY A 17 -1.09 -6.12 3.86
CA GLY A 17 -0.50 -5.61 5.10
C GLY A 17 0.76 -4.77 4.87
N ILE A 18 1.66 -5.22 3.98
CA ILE A 18 2.86 -4.44 3.61
C ILE A 18 2.46 -3.15 2.90
N LEU A 19 1.47 -3.24 2.00
CA LEU A 19 1.00 -2.09 1.23
C LEU A 19 0.37 -1.02 2.15
N PHE A 20 -0.37 -1.44 3.18
CA PHE A 20 -0.87 -0.57 4.24
C PHE A 20 0.27 0.14 5.00
N LEU A 21 1.27 -0.61 5.45
CA LEU A 21 2.41 -0.05 6.20
C LEU A 21 3.20 0.97 5.35
N GLY A 22 3.42 0.68 4.07
CA GLY A 22 4.12 1.59 3.18
C GLY A 22 3.33 2.87 2.88
N LEU A 23 2.02 2.77 2.61
CA LEU A 23 1.17 3.95 2.42
C LEU A 23 1.11 4.82 3.68
N ASN A 24 1.05 4.20 4.85
CA ASN A 24 1.07 4.88 6.13
C ASN A 24 2.40 5.63 6.35
N PHE A 25 3.54 5.00 6.02
CA PHE A 25 4.85 5.63 6.08
C PHE A 25 4.98 6.83 5.12
N ILE A 26 4.43 6.74 3.90
CA ILE A 26 4.39 7.86 2.96
C ILE A 26 3.58 9.01 3.56
N ALA A 27 2.36 8.74 4.04
CA ALA A 27 1.51 9.75 4.64
C ALA A 27 2.18 10.44 5.84
N TYR A 28 2.83 9.67 6.73
CA TYR A 28 3.61 10.21 7.84
C TYR A 28 4.75 11.12 7.36
N SER A 29 5.51 10.67 6.36
CA SER A 29 6.67 11.41 5.83
C SER A 29 6.27 12.72 5.14
N ILE A 30 5.08 12.78 4.53
CA ILE A 30 4.51 14.01 3.97
C ILE A 30 4.10 14.99 5.08
N VAL A 31 3.46 14.49 6.14
CA VAL A 31 2.95 15.36 7.21
C VAL A 31 4.08 15.86 8.12
N PHE A 32 5.12 15.06 8.34
CA PHE A 32 6.28 15.41 9.16
C PHE A 32 7.57 15.44 8.31
N PRO A 33 7.71 16.44 7.41
CA PRO A 33 8.94 16.61 6.65
C PRO A 33 10.08 16.85 7.64
N GLY A 34 11.09 15.98 7.60
CA GLY A 34 12.24 16.10 8.50
C GLY A 34 12.99 17.43 8.31
N PRO A 35 13.89 17.80 9.25
CA PRO A 35 14.68 19.02 9.14
C PRO A 35 15.51 19.07 7.84
N LYS A 36 15.91 20.28 7.41
CA LYS A 36 16.70 20.52 6.19
C LYS A 36 17.95 19.62 6.20
N GLY A 37 18.03 18.68 5.25
CA GLY A 37 19.06 17.62 5.19
C GLY A 37 18.53 16.19 5.41
N SER A 38 17.26 16.02 5.75
CA SER A 38 16.67 14.70 5.97
C SER A 38 16.52 13.88 4.68
N LYS A 39 17.07 12.66 4.67
CA LYS A 39 16.89 11.66 3.59
C LYS A 39 15.45 11.11 3.46
N ARG A 40 14.50 11.59 4.27
CA ARG A 40 13.09 11.13 4.29
C ARG A 40 12.39 11.24 2.94
N ILE A 41 12.67 12.28 2.16
CA ILE A 41 12.10 12.40 0.80
C ILE A 41 12.64 11.27 -0.10
N GLY A 42 13.93 10.93 0.02
CA GLY A 42 14.51 9.78 -0.68
C GLY A 42 13.85 8.46 -0.26
N TYR A 43 13.64 8.24 1.05
CA TYR A 43 12.93 7.07 1.53
C TYR A 43 11.46 7.01 1.07
N LEU A 44 10.81 8.16 0.92
CA LEU A 44 9.46 8.25 0.37
C LEU A 44 9.42 7.86 -1.12
N PHE A 45 10.41 8.25 -1.91
CA PHE A 45 10.53 7.82 -3.31
C PHE A 45 10.77 6.32 -3.42
N VAL A 46 11.71 5.79 -2.63
CA VAL A 46 12.01 4.35 -2.61
C VAL A 46 10.79 3.54 -2.16
N SER A 47 10.08 3.98 -1.12
CA SER A 47 8.87 3.29 -0.65
C SER A 47 7.74 3.35 -1.68
N SER A 48 7.59 4.46 -2.41
CA SER A 48 6.61 4.58 -3.49
C SER A 48 6.89 3.60 -4.63
N GLY A 49 8.14 3.45 -5.04
CA GLY A 49 8.53 2.46 -6.06
C GLY A 49 8.30 1.01 -5.60
N LEU A 50 8.60 0.72 -4.33
CA LEU A 50 8.38 -0.60 -3.73
C LEU A 50 6.88 -0.92 -3.63
N LEU A 51 6.04 0.08 -3.33
CA LEU A 51 4.58 -0.07 -3.31
C LEU A 51 3.99 -0.31 -4.69
N ALA A 52 4.52 0.34 -5.74
CA ALA A 52 4.10 0.05 -7.11
C ALA A 52 4.40 -1.40 -7.49
N TYR A 53 5.56 -1.92 -7.10
CA TYR A 53 5.90 -3.33 -7.29
C TYR A 53 5.00 -4.28 -6.48
N LEU A 54 4.68 -3.93 -5.23
CA LEU A 54 3.73 -4.71 -4.42
C LEU A 54 2.32 -4.75 -5.02
N ALA A 55 1.84 -3.64 -5.55
CA ALA A 55 0.56 -3.58 -6.26
C ALA A 55 0.57 -4.51 -7.49
N GLN A 56 1.69 -4.58 -8.20
CA GLN A 56 1.86 -5.52 -9.32
C GLN A 56 1.83 -6.99 -8.87
N LEU A 57 2.49 -7.33 -7.75
CA LEU A 57 2.43 -8.68 -7.19
C LEU A 57 1.02 -9.07 -6.76
N MET A 58 0.26 -8.13 -6.20
CA MET A 58 -1.14 -8.35 -5.85
C MET A 58 -2.02 -8.55 -7.07
N TYR A 59 -1.79 -7.78 -8.13
CA TYR A 59 -2.48 -7.93 -9.41
C TYR A 59 -2.27 -9.33 -9.99
N GLN A 60 -1.03 -9.82 -9.99
CA GLN A 60 -0.72 -11.19 -10.43
C GLN A 60 -1.34 -12.26 -9.51
N GLY A 61 -1.34 -12.04 -8.19
CA GLY A 61 -1.97 -12.97 -7.25
C GLY A 61 -3.48 -13.07 -7.44
N LEU A 62 -4.15 -11.97 -7.79
CA LEU A 62 -5.59 -11.95 -8.10
C LEU A 62 -5.90 -12.61 -9.44
N ILE A 63 -5.07 -12.42 -10.47
CA ILE A 63 -5.19 -13.17 -11.74
C ILE A 63 -5.08 -14.68 -11.49
N ALA A 64 -4.14 -15.10 -10.63
CA ALA A 64 -3.94 -16.51 -10.31
C ALA A 64 -5.10 -17.13 -9.51
N LEU A 65 -6.03 -16.31 -9.00
CA LEU A 65 -7.29 -16.68 -8.37
C LEU A 65 -8.49 -16.53 -9.33
N GLU A 66 -8.23 -16.39 -10.63
CA GLU A 66 -9.23 -16.26 -11.70
C GLU A 66 -10.15 -15.04 -11.56
N TYR A 67 -9.68 -13.96 -10.89
CA TYR A 67 -10.44 -12.70 -10.84
C TYR A 67 -10.48 -12.01 -12.22
N PRO A 68 -11.59 -11.31 -12.56
CA PRO A 68 -11.70 -10.58 -13.82
C PRO A 68 -10.67 -9.46 -13.90
N SER A 69 -9.75 -9.53 -14.86
CA SER A 69 -8.63 -8.58 -15.02
C SER A 69 -9.08 -7.12 -15.09
N ASP A 70 -10.24 -6.88 -15.70
CA ASP A 70 -10.80 -5.54 -15.90
C ASP A 70 -11.19 -4.87 -14.58
N THR A 71 -11.52 -5.67 -13.56
CA THR A 71 -11.97 -5.19 -12.26
C THR A 71 -10.82 -5.08 -11.25
N ILE A 72 -9.74 -5.85 -11.41
CA ILE A 72 -8.64 -5.94 -10.42
C ILE A 72 -7.98 -4.58 -10.19
N SER A 73 -7.66 -3.83 -11.25
CA SER A 73 -7.01 -2.52 -11.13
C SER A 73 -7.90 -1.52 -10.40
N SER A 74 -9.19 -1.50 -10.71
CA SER A 74 -10.16 -0.68 -10.00
C SER A 74 -10.24 -1.09 -8.54
N LEU A 75 -10.36 -2.40 -8.25
CA LEU A 75 -10.46 -2.92 -6.90
C LEU A 75 -9.23 -2.56 -6.04
N LEU A 76 -8.02 -2.71 -6.57
CA LEU A 76 -6.78 -2.38 -5.85
C LEU A 76 -6.68 -0.87 -5.59
N LEU A 77 -6.92 -0.05 -6.62
CA LEU A 77 -6.77 1.40 -6.53
C LEU A 77 -7.88 2.04 -5.70
N SER A 78 -9.15 1.81 -6.05
CA SER A 78 -10.30 2.44 -5.39
C SER A 78 -10.68 1.74 -4.08
N GLY A 79 -10.45 0.43 -3.98
CA GLY A 79 -10.81 -0.35 -2.79
C GLY A 79 -9.79 -0.29 -1.66
N PHE A 80 -8.51 -0.08 -1.97
CA PHE A 80 -7.46 -0.14 -0.95
C PHE A 80 -6.48 1.04 -0.98
N VAL A 81 -5.82 1.29 -2.11
CA VAL A 81 -4.74 2.29 -2.19
C VAL A 81 -5.24 3.70 -1.84
N VAL A 82 -6.32 4.15 -2.49
CA VAL A 82 -6.87 5.49 -2.30
C VAL A 82 -7.41 5.68 -0.88
N PRO A 83 -8.32 4.83 -0.35
CA PRO A 83 -8.84 4.99 1.01
C PRO A 83 -7.74 4.99 2.07
N VAL A 84 -6.81 4.03 2.02
CA VAL A 84 -5.76 3.90 3.03
C VAL A 84 -4.83 5.11 3.02
N PHE A 85 -4.50 5.63 1.84
CA PHE A 85 -3.66 6.82 1.71
C PHE A 85 -4.33 8.06 2.31
N PHE A 86 -5.59 8.34 1.95
CA PHE A 86 -6.30 9.51 2.46
C PHE A 86 -6.59 9.43 3.96
N ILE A 87 -6.99 8.25 4.46
CA ILE A 87 -7.21 8.03 5.89
C ILE A 87 -5.92 8.25 6.67
N SER A 88 -4.80 7.67 6.21
CA SER A 88 -3.50 7.84 6.86
C SER A 88 -3.07 9.31 6.87
N LEU A 89 -3.27 10.02 5.75
CA LEU A 89 -2.92 11.44 5.64
C LEU A 89 -3.78 12.31 6.56
N ALA A 90 -5.09 12.08 6.61
CA ALA A 90 -6.01 12.76 7.52
C ALA A 90 -5.63 12.50 8.99
N TYR A 91 -5.35 11.24 9.35
CA TYR A 91 -4.94 10.85 10.69
C TYR A 91 -3.67 11.59 11.14
N TYR A 92 -2.62 11.60 10.32
CA TYR A 92 -1.38 12.28 10.68
C TYR A 92 -1.53 13.80 10.70
N ARG A 93 -2.35 14.40 9.82
CA ARG A 93 -2.65 15.84 9.88
C ARG A 93 -3.35 16.22 11.18
N VAL A 94 -4.36 15.47 11.60
CA VAL A 94 -5.05 15.69 12.89
C VAL A 94 -4.07 15.56 14.05
N LYS A 95 -3.19 14.54 14.00
CA LYS A 95 -2.16 14.32 15.03
C LYS A 95 -1.10 15.43 15.08
N ARG A 96 -0.82 16.11 13.98
CA ARG A 96 0.11 17.25 13.94
C ARG A 96 -0.49 18.53 14.53
N ASN A 97 -1.80 18.71 14.41
CA ASN A 97 -2.52 19.90 14.88
C ASN A 97 -3.04 19.80 16.33
N ARG A 98 -2.96 18.62 16.95
CA ARG A 98 -3.18 18.41 18.39
C ARG A 98 -1.86 18.52 19.15
#